data_AF-A0A7V7CQT8-F1
#
_entry.id   AF-A0A7V7CQT8-F1
#
_cell.length_a   1.000
_cell.length_b   1.000
_cell.length_c   1.000
_cell.angle_alpha   90.00
_cell.angle_beta   90.00
_cell.angle_gamma   90.00
#
_symmetry.space_group_name_H-M   'P 1'
#
loop_
_entity.id
_entity.type
_entity.pdbx_description
1 polymer ?
#
loop_
_entity_poly.entity_id
_entity_poly.type
_entity_poly.pdbx_seq_one_letter_code
_entity_poly.pdbx_strand_id
1 'polypeptide(L)'
;PNQPIEKGECIDPKLGQWKGVNDFIFKASRGNVTHYNFYSMVIDPMTTCGCCECIAALLPGCNGVMTVGRDYSGETPCGMKFTTLAGVMGGGASSPGFVGHSKYNIAQGKFILGDGGLLRMVWMPKMLKEELKDRIVKRGEEMGVPGLYDMIADETVGTTEEEIMPFLEKVGHPALKMDPIVG
;
A
#
# COMPACT_ATOMS: atom_id res chain seq x y z
N PRO A 1 4.10 -24.76 -8.74
CA PRO A 1 3.82 -23.86 -7.58
C PRO A 1 2.40 -23.28 -7.61
N ASN A 2 1.92 -22.85 -8.78
CA ASN A 2 0.59 -22.23 -8.91
C ASN A 2 -0.52 -23.29 -8.94
N GLN A 3 -1.64 -23.01 -8.28
CA GLN A 3 -2.83 -23.85 -8.24
C GLN A 3 -4.08 -22.97 -8.42
N PRO A 4 -5.13 -23.43 -9.10
CA PRO A 4 -6.39 -22.71 -9.12
C PRO A 4 -7.01 -22.72 -7.72
N ILE A 5 -7.60 -21.60 -7.33
CA ILE A 5 -8.30 -21.46 -6.05
C ILE A 5 -9.70 -20.96 -6.37
N GLU A 6 -10.71 -21.75 -6.05
CA GLU A 6 -12.09 -21.28 -6.04
C GLU A 6 -12.26 -20.34 -4.84
N LYS A 7 -12.79 -19.14 -5.09
CA LYS A 7 -12.99 -18.16 -4.01
C LYS A 7 -13.95 -18.66 -2.93
N GLY A 8 -14.94 -19.47 -3.32
CA GLY A 8 -16.01 -19.88 -2.41
C GLY A 8 -16.80 -18.69 -1.88
N GLU A 9 -17.20 -18.77 -0.61
CA GLU A 9 -17.95 -17.71 0.09
C GLU A 9 -17.14 -16.41 0.22
N CYS A 10 -17.79 -15.28 -0.06
CA CYS A 10 -17.26 -13.95 0.20
C CYS A 10 -17.56 -13.57 1.65
N ILE A 11 -16.54 -13.52 2.50
CA ILE A 11 -16.66 -13.19 3.93
C ILE A 11 -16.74 -11.68 4.11
N ASP A 12 -15.84 -10.95 3.45
CA ASP A 12 -15.82 -9.48 3.48
C ASP A 12 -15.52 -8.93 2.08
N PRO A 13 -16.50 -8.33 1.39
CA PRO A 13 -16.28 -7.77 0.05
C PRO A 13 -15.44 -6.49 0.05
N LYS A 14 -15.39 -5.74 1.17
CA LYS A 14 -14.63 -4.49 1.32
C LYS A 14 -13.14 -4.79 1.51
N LEU A 15 -12.81 -5.66 2.45
CA LEU A 15 -11.43 -6.09 2.71
C LEU A 15 -10.94 -7.13 1.70
N GLY A 16 -11.88 -7.75 0.98
CA GLY A 16 -11.60 -8.81 0.04
C GLY A 16 -11.15 -10.07 0.77
N GLN A 17 -12.04 -10.64 1.58
CA GLN A 17 -11.81 -11.89 2.28
C GLN A 17 -12.71 -13.00 1.73
N TRP A 18 -12.11 -14.14 1.42
CA TRP A 18 -12.80 -15.27 0.79
C TRP A 18 -12.47 -16.57 1.50
N LYS A 19 -13.51 -17.36 1.82
CA LYS A 19 -13.34 -18.62 2.56
C LYS A 19 -12.44 -19.60 1.81
N GLY A 20 -12.61 -19.75 0.50
CA GLY A 20 -11.80 -20.68 -0.29
C GLY A 20 -10.32 -20.30 -0.33
N VAL A 21 -10.01 -19.00 -0.25
CA VAL A 21 -8.62 -18.53 -0.14
C VAL A 21 -8.06 -18.80 1.25
N ASN A 22 -8.85 -18.57 2.31
CA ASN A 22 -8.45 -18.87 3.69
C ASN A 22 -8.17 -20.38 3.89
N ASP A 23 -9.06 -21.24 3.39
CA ASP A 23 -8.91 -22.70 3.45
C ASP A 23 -7.64 -23.16 2.72
N PHE A 24 -7.33 -22.55 1.56
CA PHE A 24 -6.12 -22.84 0.81
C PHE A 24 -4.87 -22.37 1.55
N ILE A 25 -4.83 -21.11 2.00
CA ILE A 25 -3.63 -20.53 2.59
C ILE A 25 -3.29 -21.22 3.91
N PHE A 26 -4.28 -21.58 4.73
CA PHE A 26 -4.07 -22.34 5.96
C PHE A 26 -3.34 -23.66 5.71
N LYS A 27 -3.73 -24.40 4.66
CA LYS A 27 -3.05 -25.65 4.27
C LYS A 27 -1.66 -25.36 3.71
N ALA A 28 -1.55 -24.42 2.78
CA ALA A 28 -0.30 -24.09 2.09
C ALA A 28 0.78 -23.55 3.05
N SER A 29 0.38 -22.80 4.06
CA SER A 29 1.26 -22.24 5.10
C SER A 29 1.45 -23.17 6.30
N ARG A 30 0.93 -24.40 6.27
CA ARG A 30 0.97 -25.37 7.39
C ARG A 30 0.41 -24.81 8.70
N GLY A 31 -0.67 -24.04 8.62
CA GLY A 31 -1.35 -23.44 9.75
C GLY A 31 -0.80 -22.09 10.21
N ASN A 32 0.32 -21.61 9.65
CA ASN A 32 0.93 -20.33 10.07
C ASN A 32 0.10 -19.09 9.71
N VAL A 33 -0.66 -19.14 8.61
CA VAL A 33 -1.52 -18.05 8.14
C VAL A 33 -2.94 -18.61 8.05
N THR A 34 -3.85 -18.09 8.86
CA THR A 34 -5.24 -18.56 8.89
C THR A 34 -6.12 -17.87 7.84
N HIS A 35 -5.81 -16.62 7.53
CA HIS A 35 -6.51 -15.79 6.55
C HIS A 35 -5.63 -14.60 6.15
N TYR A 36 -6.07 -13.86 5.13
CA TYR A 36 -5.59 -12.51 4.86
C TYR A 36 -6.66 -11.72 4.09
N ASN A 37 -6.51 -10.39 4.07
CA ASN A 37 -7.35 -9.48 3.31
C ASN A 37 -6.62 -8.98 2.07
N PHE A 38 -7.22 -9.10 0.89
CA PHE A 38 -6.58 -8.70 -0.36
C PHE A 38 -6.50 -7.18 -0.53
N TYR A 39 -7.44 -6.46 0.07
CA TYR A 39 -7.65 -5.03 -0.17
C TYR A 39 -7.35 -4.18 1.06
N SER A 40 -6.67 -4.73 2.06
CA SER A 40 -6.21 -3.97 3.22
C SER A 40 -4.75 -4.28 3.53
N MET A 41 -3.99 -3.24 3.84
CA MET A 41 -2.66 -3.35 4.44
C MET A 41 -2.70 -3.18 5.97
N VAL A 42 -3.82 -2.71 6.53
CA VAL A 42 -4.00 -2.46 7.96
C VAL A 42 -4.56 -3.67 8.70
N ILE A 43 -5.54 -4.35 8.11
CA ILE A 43 -6.25 -5.47 8.74
C ILE A 43 -5.79 -6.76 8.08
N ASP A 44 -5.11 -7.63 8.83
CA ASP A 44 -4.63 -8.96 8.42
C ASP A 44 -4.10 -9.02 6.98
N PRO A 45 -3.03 -8.26 6.64
CA PRO A 45 -2.56 -8.17 5.27
C PRO A 45 -1.89 -9.45 4.77
N MET A 46 -1.75 -9.54 3.44
CA MET A 46 -0.97 -10.58 2.79
C MET A 46 0.50 -10.53 3.25
N THR A 47 1.12 -11.70 3.39
CA THR A 47 2.54 -11.81 3.74
C THR A 47 3.44 -11.41 2.58
N THR A 48 4.65 -10.97 2.87
CA THR A 48 5.59 -10.44 1.86
C THR A 48 6.81 -11.34 1.66
N CYS A 49 7.12 -11.67 0.40
CA CYS A 49 8.40 -12.28 0.01
C CYS A 49 9.52 -11.22 -0.10
N GLY A 50 10.78 -11.64 -0.04
CA GLY A 50 11.93 -10.77 -0.34
C GLY A 50 12.09 -10.35 -1.81
N CYS A 51 11.07 -10.62 -2.64
CA CYS A 51 11.07 -10.46 -4.09
C CYS A 51 10.16 -9.34 -4.60
N CYS A 52 9.54 -8.58 -3.68
CA CYS A 52 8.67 -7.45 -4.05
C CYS A 52 9.45 -6.33 -4.75
N GLU A 53 8.79 -5.65 -5.69
CA GLU A 53 9.35 -4.48 -6.37
C GLU A 53 9.23 -3.22 -5.54
N CYS A 54 8.14 -3.12 -4.76
CA CYS A 54 7.80 -2.01 -3.90
C CYS A 54 7.31 -2.51 -2.53
N ILE A 55 7.43 -1.67 -1.52
CA ILE A 55 6.84 -1.88 -0.18
C ILE A 55 6.00 -0.65 0.16
N ALA A 56 4.73 -0.87 0.47
CA ALA A 56 3.85 0.13 1.05
C ALA A 56 3.99 0.10 2.58
N ALA A 57 4.00 1.29 3.18
CA ALA A 57 4.07 1.49 4.62
C ALA A 57 3.06 2.55 5.06
N LEU A 58 2.38 2.28 6.17
CA LEU A 58 1.46 3.21 6.81
C LEU A 58 2.21 4.41 7.39
N LEU A 59 1.66 5.61 7.18
CA LEU A 59 2.09 6.88 7.79
C LEU A 59 0.95 7.44 8.65
N PRO A 60 0.89 7.09 9.95
CA PRO A 60 -0.22 7.44 10.81
C PRO A 60 -0.44 8.95 10.95
N GLY A 61 0.64 9.73 11.07
CA GLY A 61 0.55 11.18 11.20
C GLY A 61 -0.08 11.83 9.96
N CYS A 62 0.14 11.25 8.78
CA CYS A 62 -0.41 11.69 7.50
C CYS A 62 -1.79 11.10 7.15
N ASN A 63 -2.39 10.28 8.02
CA ASN A 63 -3.60 9.51 7.74
C ASN A 63 -3.54 8.75 6.39
N GLY A 64 -2.36 8.28 6.02
CA GLY A 64 -2.04 7.88 4.66
C GLY A 64 -0.98 6.79 4.58
N VAL A 65 -0.53 6.52 3.37
CA VAL A 65 0.40 5.45 3.04
C VAL A 65 1.49 6.01 2.13
N MET A 66 2.71 5.56 2.32
CA MET A 66 3.79 5.72 1.34
C MET A 66 4.06 4.42 0.61
N THR A 67 4.69 4.49 -0.56
CA THR A 67 5.32 3.31 -1.18
C THR A 67 6.71 3.64 -1.69
N VAL A 68 7.64 2.71 -1.52
CA VAL A 68 9.03 2.85 -1.97
C VAL A 68 9.43 1.65 -2.81
N GLY A 69 10.05 1.91 -3.96
CA GLY A 69 10.56 0.88 -4.86
C GLY A 69 12.00 0.48 -4.53
N ARG A 70 12.39 -0.74 -4.91
CA ARG A 70 13.74 -1.29 -4.67
C ARG A 70 14.89 -0.47 -5.27
N ASP A 71 14.59 0.33 -6.28
CA ASP A 71 15.56 1.14 -7.01
C ASP A 71 15.88 2.47 -6.29
N TYR A 72 15.12 2.82 -5.23
CA TYR A 72 15.34 4.02 -4.42
C TYR A 72 16.13 3.71 -3.14
N SER A 73 17.23 4.44 -2.93
CA SER A 73 18.16 4.21 -1.81
C SER A 73 18.10 5.27 -0.70
N GLY A 74 17.23 6.28 -0.84
CA GLY A 74 17.09 7.38 0.12
C GLY A 74 16.26 7.01 1.35
N GLU A 75 16.15 7.97 2.27
CA GLU A 75 15.24 7.89 3.41
C GLU A 75 13.78 8.04 2.98
N THR A 76 12.87 7.53 3.80
CA THR A 76 11.44 7.63 3.54
C THR A 76 10.71 8.10 4.79
N PRO A 77 9.48 8.66 4.66
CA PRO A 77 8.76 9.19 5.79
C PRO A 77 8.43 8.19 6.91
N CYS A 78 8.52 6.88 6.65
CA CYS A 78 8.34 5.86 7.69
C CYS A 78 9.60 5.62 8.55
N GLY A 79 10.67 6.39 8.32
CA GLY A 79 11.93 6.30 9.06
C GLY A 79 12.82 5.13 8.66
N MET A 80 12.51 4.44 7.55
CA MET A 80 13.26 3.29 7.06
C MET A 80 13.51 3.37 5.55
N LYS A 81 14.69 2.92 5.11
CA LYS A 81 14.99 2.68 3.69
C LYS A 81 14.29 1.42 3.19
N PHE A 82 14.19 1.26 1.87
CA PHE A 82 13.69 0.03 1.25
C PHE A 82 14.41 -1.22 1.76
N THR A 83 15.74 -1.20 1.85
CA THR A 83 16.54 -2.36 2.31
C THR A 83 16.20 -2.78 3.73
N THR A 84 15.94 -1.82 4.62
CA THR A 84 15.52 -2.08 5.99
C THR A 84 14.12 -2.66 6.01
N LEU A 85 13.17 -2.04 5.31
CA LEU A 85 11.79 -2.55 5.17
C LEU A 85 11.77 -3.99 4.63
N ALA A 86 12.53 -4.27 3.58
CA ALA A 86 12.61 -5.60 2.98
C ALA A 86 13.20 -6.64 3.94
N GLY A 87 14.13 -6.24 4.82
CA GLY A 87 14.71 -7.10 5.84
C GLY A 87 13.75 -7.42 6.99
N VAL A 88 12.95 -6.44 7.43
CA VAL A 88 12.02 -6.62 8.56
C VAL A 88 10.70 -7.26 8.12
N MET A 89 10.15 -6.84 6.98
CA MET A 89 8.85 -7.30 6.47
C MET A 89 8.97 -8.52 5.54
N GLY A 90 10.18 -8.78 5.01
CA GLY A 90 10.46 -9.99 4.27
C GLY A 90 10.51 -11.19 5.21
N GLY A 91 9.97 -12.32 4.76
CA GLY A 91 10.04 -13.58 5.53
C GLY A 91 8.70 -14.29 5.72
N GLY A 92 7.64 -13.78 5.12
CA GLY A 92 6.34 -14.46 5.12
C GLY A 92 5.53 -14.27 6.41
N ALA A 93 5.88 -13.28 7.24
CA ALA A 93 5.01 -12.81 8.32
C ALA A 93 3.92 -11.89 7.76
N SER A 94 2.76 -11.86 8.41
CA SER A 94 1.74 -10.84 8.19
C SER A 94 2.03 -9.66 9.12
N SER A 95 2.13 -8.46 8.55
CA SER A 95 2.59 -7.27 9.27
C SER A 95 1.63 -6.11 9.01
N PRO A 96 0.63 -5.90 9.89
CA PRO A 96 -0.26 -4.74 9.82
C PRO A 96 0.50 -3.43 9.62
N GLY A 97 0.04 -2.63 8.66
CA GLY A 97 0.69 -1.38 8.25
C GLY A 97 1.73 -1.53 7.15
N PHE A 98 2.02 -2.74 6.68
CA PHE A 98 3.00 -2.99 5.62
C PHE A 98 2.54 -4.05 4.62
N VAL A 99 2.84 -3.85 3.34
CA VAL A 99 2.65 -4.88 2.31
C VAL A 99 3.62 -4.69 1.16
N GLY A 100 4.27 -5.76 0.72
CA GLY A 100 5.06 -5.79 -0.50
C GLY A 100 4.19 -5.99 -1.73
N HIS A 101 4.46 -5.27 -2.81
CA HIS A 101 3.67 -5.32 -4.03
C HIS A 101 4.51 -5.04 -5.28
N SER A 102 3.89 -5.19 -6.46
CA SER A 102 4.48 -4.78 -7.74
C SER A 102 4.25 -3.29 -8.01
N LYS A 103 5.08 -2.69 -8.87
CA LYS A 103 4.92 -1.26 -9.24
C LYS A 103 3.53 -0.99 -9.81
N TYR A 104 3.08 -1.84 -10.73
CA TYR A 104 1.78 -1.69 -11.39
C TYR A 104 0.57 -1.95 -10.48
N ASN A 105 0.77 -2.56 -9.31
CA ASN A 105 -0.32 -2.73 -8.34
C ASN A 105 -0.82 -1.37 -7.84
N ILE A 106 0.04 -0.37 -7.67
CA ILE A 106 -0.29 0.97 -7.13
C ILE A 106 -1.50 1.61 -7.83
N ALA A 107 -1.54 1.54 -9.16
CA ALA A 107 -2.62 2.14 -9.96
C ALA A 107 -3.71 1.13 -10.35
N GLN A 108 -3.70 -0.08 -9.80
CA GLN A 108 -4.75 -1.06 -10.02
C GLN A 108 -5.97 -0.71 -9.15
N GLY A 109 -7.18 -0.87 -9.69
CA GLY A 109 -8.41 -0.43 -9.02
C GLY A 109 -8.79 -1.11 -7.70
N LYS A 110 -8.00 -2.06 -7.19
CA LYS A 110 -8.21 -2.76 -5.91
C LYS A 110 -7.03 -2.63 -4.95
N PHE A 111 -5.99 -1.88 -5.31
CA PHE A 111 -4.87 -1.59 -4.42
C PHE A 111 -5.41 -0.96 -3.13
N ILE A 112 -5.22 -1.63 -1.99
CA ILE A 112 -5.66 -1.23 -0.65
C ILE A 112 -7.07 -0.60 -0.59
N LEU A 113 -8.01 -1.10 -1.42
CA LEU A 113 -9.32 -0.48 -1.60
C LEU A 113 -10.13 -0.45 -0.29
N GLY A 114 -9.95 -1.45 0.57
CA GLY A 114 -10.55 -1.51 1.90
C GLY A 114 -10.10 -0.39 2.83
N ASP A 115 -8.91 0.18 2.59
CA ASP A 115 -8.31 1.26 3.39
C ASP A 115 -8.51 2.65 2.77
N GLY A 116 -9.08 2.74 1.56
CA GLY A 116 -9.29 3.99 0.83
C GLY A 116 -8.57 4.09 -0.51
N GLY A 117 -7.83 3.04 -0.89
CA GLY A 117 -7.22 2.92 -2.19
C GLY A 117 -6.09 3.91 -2.45
N LEU A 118 -5.90 4.26 -3.73
CA LEU A 118 -4.85 5.18 -4.15
C LEU A 118 -4.97 6.59 -3.53
N LEU A 119 -6.15 7.00 -3.05
CA LEU A 119 -6.33 8.30 -2.37
C LEU A 119 -5.61 8.37 -1.02
N ARG A 120 -5.18 7.22 -0.47
CA ARG A 120 -4.31 7.17 0.72
C ARG A 120 -2.84 7.38 0.41
N MET A 121 -2.41 7.31 -0.85
CA MET A 121 -1.01 7.45 -1.21
C MET A 121 -0.57 8.90 -0.99
N VAL A 122 0.24 9.16 0.03
CA VAL A 122 0.72 10.52 0.36
C VAL A 122 2.17 10.75 -0.06
N TRP A 123 2.95 9.69 -0.29
CA TRP A 123 4.36 9.81 -0.66
C TRP A 123 4.86 8.68 -1.56
N MET A 124 5.64 9.05 -2.58
CA MET A 124 6.33 8.13 -3.49
C MET A 124 7.67 8.73 -3.92
N PRO A 125 8.74 7.93 -4.12
CA PRO A 125 9.94 8.42 -4.77
C PRO A 125 9.60 8.98 -6.14
N LYS A 126 10.17 10.14 -6.48
CA LYS A 126 9.88 10.85 -7.73
C LYS A 126 10.07 9.97 -8.95
N MET A 127 11.13 9.15 -8.96
CA MET A 127 11.38 8.20 -10.04
C MET A 127 10.22 7.22 -10.29
N LEU A 128 9.62 6.68 -9.22
CA LEU A 128 8.50 5.73 -9.29
C LEU A 128 7.21 6.46 -9.63
N LYS A 129 7.05 7.67 -9.08
CA LYS A 129 5.93 8.56 -9.34
C LYS A 129 5.86 8.93 -10.83
N GLU A 130 6.97 9.37 -11.42
CA GLU A 130 7.08 9.67 -12.85
C GLU A 130 6.87 8.42 -13.73
N GLU A 131 7.43 7.26 -13.34
CA GLU A 131 7.21 5.98 -14.05
C GLU A 131 5.71 5.62 -14.15
N LEU A 132 4.93 5.96 -13.13
CA LEU A 132 3.51 5.62 -13.03
C LEU A 132 2.56 6.79 -13.34
N LYS A 133 3.08 7.93 -13.81
CA LYS A 133 2.35 9.19 -13.96
C LYS A 133 1.02 9.04 -14.69
N ASP A 134 1.03 8.51 -15.91
CA ASP A 134 -0.18 8.38 -16.73
C ASP A 134 -1.25 7.52 -16.04
N ARG A 135 -0.82 6.51 -15.29
CA ARG A 135 -1.72 5.60 -14.57
C ARG A 135 -2.30 6.28 -13.33
N ILE A 136 -1.49 7.02 -12.58
CA ILE A 136 -1.93 7.77 -11.39
C ILE A 136 -2.90 8.88 -11.81
N VAL A 137 -2.58 9.64 -12.87
CA VAL A 137 -3.45 10.71 -13.39
C VAL A 137 -4.80 10.13 -13.79
N LYS A 138 -4.82 9.08 -14.62
CA LYS A 138 -6.04 8.41 -15.04
C LYS A 138 -6.85 7.89 -13.84
N ARG A 139 -6.20 7.26 -12.86
CA ARG A 139 -6.89 6.76 -11.66
C ARG A 139 -7.43 7.90 -10.80
N GLY A 140 -6.70 9.00 -10.67
CA GLY A 140 -7.16 10.21 -9.97
C GLY A 140 -8.46 10.75 -10.58
N GLU A 141 -8.51 10.86 -11.91
CA GLU A 141 -9.72 11.25 -12.64
C GLU A 141 -10.88 10.28 -12.38
N GLU A 142 -10.65 8.96 -12.51
CA GLU A 142 -11.65 7.92 -12.26
C GLU A 142 -12.16 7.91 -10.81
N MET A 143 -11.36 8.40 -9.86
CA MET A 143 -11.68 8.48 -8.44
C MET A 143 -12.21 9.86 -8.01
N GLY A 144 -12.39 10.80 -8.95
CA GLY A 144 -12.92 12.14 -8.67
C GLY A 144 -11.93 13.13 -8.05
N VAL A 145 -10.63 12.81 -8.09
CA VAL A 145 -9.53 13.68 -7.63
C VAL A 145 -8.58 13.96 -8.81
N PRO A 146 -9.00 14.77 -9.80
CA PRO A 146 -8.12 15.19 -10.87
C PRO A 146 -6.93 15.97 -10.27
N GLY A 147 -5.71 15.62 -10.67
CA GLY A 147 -4.49 16.19 -10.08
C GLY A 147 -3.93 15.45 -8.87
N LEU A 148 -4.48 14.26 -8.52
CA LEU A 148 -3.93 13.41 -7.45
C LEU A 148 -2.41 13.22 -7.56
N TYR A 149 -1.90 13.08 -8.79
CA TYR A 149 -0.47 13.01 -9.07
C TYR A 149 0.33 14.13 -8.39
N ASP A 150 -0.10 15.38 -8.55
CA ASP A 150 0.63 16.53 -8.01
C ASP A 150 0.45 16.68 -6.49
N MET A 151 -0.53 16.00 -5.89
CA MET A 151 -0.79 16.03 -4.45
C MET A 151 0.09 15.03 -3.67
N ILE A 152 0.63 13.99 -4.31
CA ILE A 152 1.50 12.99 -3.68
C ILE A 152 2.89 13.63 -3.46
N ALA A 153 3.39 13.65 -2.23
CA ALA A 153 4.74 14.14 -1.95
C ALA A 153 5.83 13.19 -2.51
N ASP A 154 7.05 13.69 -2.63
CA ASP A 154 8.23 12.90 -2.99
C ASP A 154 9.45 13.41 -2.20
N GLU A 155 10.62 12.81 -2.44
CA GLU A 155 11.85 13.18 -1.74
C GLU A 155 12.32 14.62 -1.97
N THR A 156 11.76 15.33 -2.97
CA THR A 156 12.04 16.75 -3.21
C THR A 156 11.17 17.67 -2.35
N VAL A 157 10.11 17.14 -1.75
CA VAL A 157 9.28 17.81 -0.73
C VAL A 157 9.84 17.53 0.67
N GLY A 158 10.13 16.26 0.97
CA GLY A 158 10.61 15.84 2.29
C GLY A 158 10.72 14.31 2.41
N THR A 159 11.39 13.86 3.45
CA THR A 159 11.62 12.43 3.75
C THR A 159 11.18 12.04 5.16
N THR A 160 10.44 12.91 5.85
CA THR A 160 9.81 12.68 7.16
C THR A 160 8.34 13.09 7.11
N GLU A 161 7.49 12.54 8.00
CA GLU A 161 6.08 12.97 8.09
C GLU A 161 5.94 14.47 8.42
N GLU A 162 6.86 15.03 9.20
CA GLU A 162 6.86 16.45 9.58
C GLU A 162 7.17 17.38 8.39
N GLU A 163 8.16 17.05 7.56
CA GLU A 163 8.47 17.80 6.33
C GLU A 163 7.36 17.66 5.28
N ILE A 164 6.84 16.44 5.21
CA ILE A 164 5.57 15.99 4.67
C ILE A 164 4.35 16.91 4.73
N MET A 165 3.94 17.11 5.99
CA MET A 165 2.60 17.51 6.36
C MET A 165 2.20 18.88 5.80
N PRO A 166 3.03 19.94 5.90
CA PRO A 166 2.66 21.27 5.38
C PRO A 166 2.36 21.25 3.88
N PHE A 167 3.05 20.40 3.12
CA PHE A 167 2.76 20.23 1.69
C PHE A 167 1.40 19.56 1.48
N LEU A 168 1.13 18.45 2.18
CA LEU A 168 -0.14 17.72 2.08
C LEU A 168 -1.34 18.61 2.45
N GLU A 169 -1.20 19.44 3.49
CA GLU A 169 -2.21 20.43 3.89
C GLU A 169 -2.42 21.49 2.80
N LYS A 170 -1.32 22.07 2.29
CA LYS A 170 -1.35 23.13 1.28
C LYS A 170 -2.03 22.68 -0.02
N VAL A 171 -1.75 21.45 -0.48
CA VAL A 171 -2.38 20.88 -1.69
C VAL A 171 -3.76 20.29 -1.41
N GLY A 172 -4.19 20.24 -0.15
CA GLY A 172 -5.47 19.71 0.26
C GLY A 172 -5.60 18.20 0.00
N HIS A 173 -4.56 17.44 0.29
CA HIS A 173 -4.50 16.00 0.00
C HIS A 173 -5.73 15.26 0.56
N PRO A 174 -6.41 14.40 -0.23
CA PRO A 174 -7.68 13.77 0.18
C PRO A 174 -7.56 12.92 1.45
N ALA A 175 -6.43 12.22 1.64
CA ALA A 175 -6.19 11.40 2.82
C ALA A 175 -6.43 12.12 4.15
N LEU A 176 -6.12 13.43 4.24
CA LEU A 176 -6.28 14.22 5.47
C LEU A 176 -7.74 14.43 5.89
N LYS A 177 -8.70 14.24 4.97
CA LYS A 177 -10.14 14.42 5.21
C LYS A 177 -10.91 13.10 5.28
N MET A 178 -10.25 11.98 4.99
CA MET A 178 -10.83 10.65 5.10
C MET A 178 -10.90 10.23 6.58
N ASP A 179 -11.72 9.24 6.87
CA ASP A 179 -11.74 8.61 8.21
C ASP A 179 -10.32 8.19 8.64
N PRO A 180 -10.03 8.12 9.94
CA PRO A 180 -8.76 7.58 10.42
C PRO A 180 -8.48 6.21 9.80
N ILE A 181 -7.30 6.06 9.16
CA ILE A 181 -6.86 4.80 8.54
C ILE A 181 -6.56 3.73 9.59
N VAL A 182 -6.23 4.15 10.81
CA VAL A 182 -6.13 3.33 12.01
C VAL A 182 -7.24 3.74 12.98
N GLY A 183 -7.94 2.74 13.54
CA GLY A 183 -9.00 2.93 14.53
C GLY A 183 -8.45 3.14 15.94
#